data_AF-A0A662FB23-F1
#
_entry.id   AF-A0A662FB23-F1
#
_cell.length_a   1.000
_cell.length_b   1.000
_cell.length_c   1.000
_cell.angle_alpha   90.00
_cell.angle_beta   90.00
_cell.angle_gamma   90.00
#
_symmetry.space_group_name_H-M   'P 1'
#
loop_
_entity.id
_entity.type
_entity.pdbx_description
1 polymer ?
#
loop_
_entity_poly.entity_id
_entity_poly.type
_entity_poly.pdbx_seq_one_letter_code
_entity_poly.pdbx_strand_id
1 'polypeptide(L)' 'MVKKGFKDVWFIDPLSSTRNYIHGLPHFGVALTLQRRGEFVLGIVRPIL' A
#
# COMPACT_ATOMS: atom_id res chain seq x y z
N MET A 1 -10.33 -21.50 -14.35
CA MET A 1 -8.85 -21.58 -14.31
C MET A 1 -8.37 -20.68 -13.17
N VAL A 2 -8.17 -21.24 -11.97
CA VAL A 2 -7.70 -20.46 -10.81
C VAL A 2 -6.20 -20.25 -11.02
N LYS A 3 -5.76 -19.00 -11.25
CA LYS A 3 -4.32 -18.68 -11.32
C LYS A 3 -3.69 -19.16 -10.01
N LYS A 4 -2.59 -19.92 -10.07
CA LYS A 4 -1.77 -20.22 -8.88
C LYS A 4 -1.45 -18.88 -8.20
N GLY A 5 -2.03 -18.64 -7.03
CA GLY A 5 -1.77 -17.44 -6.26
C GLY A 5 -0.29 -17.38 -5.92
N PHE A 6 0.34 -16.23 -6.11
CA PHE A 6 1.70 -16.03 -5.63
C PHE A 6 1.71 -16.22 -4.11
N LYS A 7 2.76 -16.88 -3.60
CA LYS A 7 2.91 -17.12 -2.16
C LYS A 7 2.97 -15.81 -1.38
N ASP A 8 3.56 -14.78 -1.98
CA ASP A 8 3.75 -13.44 -1.42
C ASP A 8 3.37 -12.41 -2.51
N VAL A 9 2.50 -11.45 -2.16
CA VAL A 9 2.04 -10.36 -3.04
C VAL A 9 2.22 -9.04 -2.29
N TRP A 10 2.98 -8.12 -2.90
CA TRP A 10 3.16 -6.78 -2.38
C TRP A 10 2.23 -5.81 -3.11
N PHE A 11 1.46 -5.04 -2.35
CA PHE A 11 0.69 -3.91 -2.82
C PHE A 11 1.44 -2.64 -2.42
N ILE A 12 1.73 -1.79 -3.40
CA ILE A 12 2.55 -0.59 -3.22
C ILE A 12 1.77 0.59 -3.76
N ASP A 13 1.51 1.58 -2.90
CA ASP A 13 1.01 2.89 -3.29
C ASP A 13 2.11 3.93 -3.02
N PRO A 14 2.79 4.44 -4.07
CA PRO A 14 3.87 5.41 -3.91
C PRO A 14 3.37 6.79 -3.46
N LEU A 15 2.07 7.07 -3.55
CA LEU A 15 1.48 8.33 -3.09
C LEU A 15 0.05 8.08 -2.56
N SER A 16 -0.04 7.72 -1.28
CA SER A 16 -1.32 7.57 -0.60
C SER A 16 -1.98 8.94 -0.40
N SER A 17 -3.27 9.05 -0.71
CA SER A 17 -4.05 10.30 -0.64
C SER A 17 -3.54 11.41 -1.60
N THR A 18 -3.66 11.15 -2.90
CA THR A 18 -3.41 12.15 -3.96
C THR A 18 -4.22 13.44 -3.77
N ARG A 19 -5.43 13.36 -3.19
CA ARG A 19 -6.24 14.54 -2.85
C ARG A 19 -5.51 15.47 -1.88
N ASN A 20 -4.95 14.94 -0.80
CA ASN A 20 -4.25 15.76 0.19
C ASN A 20 -2.97 16.34 -0.40
N TYR A 21 -2.26 15.55 -1.22
CA TYR A 21 -1.09 16.03 -1.95
C TYR A 21 -1.44 17.24 -2.85
N ILE A 22 -2.51 17.14 -3.64
CA ILE A 22 -2.96 18.22 -4.55
C ILE A 22 -3.36 19.48 -3.77
N HIS A 23 -3.96 19.32 -2.59
CA HIS A 23 -4.36 20.44 -1.73
C HIS A 23 -3.24 20.96 -0.82
N GLY A 24 -2.02 20.42 -0.90
CA GLY A 24 -0.88 20.85 -0.07
C GLY A 24 -1.02 20.50 1.41
N LEU A 25 -1.90 19.56 1.77
CA LEU A 25 -2.07 19.08 3.14
C LEU A 25 -1.03 18.00 3.43
N PRO A 26 -0.39 17.95 4.61
CA PRO A 26 0.73 17.03 4.86
C PRO A 26 0.31 15.57 5.13
N HIS A 27 -0.98 15.24 4.99
CA HIS A 27 -1.53 13.92 5.26
C HIS A 27 -1.49 13.03 4.02
N PHE A 28 -0.30 12.76 3.51
CA PHE A 28 0.00 11.81 2.44
C PHE A 28 1.33 11.10 2.71
N GLY A 29 1.61 10.02 1.99
CA GLY A 29 2.85 9.27 2.17
C GLY A 29 3.00 8.09 1.23
N VAL A 30 3.84 7.14 1.60
CA VAL A 30 4.01 5.86 0.89
C VAL A 30 3.33 4.76 1.68
N ALA A 31 2.53 3.92 1.02
CA ALA A 31 1.87 2.78 1.65
C ALA A 31 2.33 1.45 1.03
N LEU A 32 2.51 0.44 1.89
CA LEU A 32 2.99 -0.89 1.54
C LEU A 32 2.17 -1.93 2.30
N THR A 33 1.70 -2.96 1.61
CA THR A 33 0.99 -4.08 2.21
C THR A 33 1.50 -5.40 1.65
N LEU A 34 1.71 -6.40 2.51
CA LEU A 34 2.05 -7.77 2.11
C LEU A 34 0.86 -8.70 2.35
N GLN A 35 0.45 -9.38 1.29
CA GLN A 35 -0.43 -10.54 1.36
C GLN A 35 0.40 -11.81 1.19
N ARG A 36 0.36 -12.70 2.18
CA ARG A 36 1.03 -14.00 2.16
C ARG A 36 -0.02 -15.11 2.16
N ARG A 37 0.01 -15.95 1.12
CA ARG A 37 -0.94 -17.07 0.93
C ARG A 37 -2.42 -16.66 1.05
N GLY A 38 -2.76 -15.50 0.50
CA GLY A 38 -4.13 -14.95 0.54
C GLY A 38 -4.45 -14.13 1.79
N GLU A 39 -3.62 -14.19 2.84
CA GLU A 39 -3.83 -13.46 4.10
C GLU A 39 -2.99 -12.18 4.15
N PHE A 40 -3.56 -11.07 4.60
CA PHE A 40 -2.79 -9.83 4.82
C PHE A 40 -2.00 -9.92 6.12
N VAL A 41 -0.68 -9.80 6.05
CA VAL A 41 0.22 -10.05 7.18
C VAL A 41 1.03 -8.82 7.61
N LEU A 42 1.07 -7.77 6.78
CA LEU A 42 1.79 -6.53 7.07
C LEU A 42 1.12 -5.36 6.34
N GLY A 43 0.99 -4.23 7.02
CA GLY A 43 0.61 -2.95 6.43
C GLY A 43 1.46 -1.84 7.05
N ILE A 44 2.09 -1.02 6.22
CA ILE A 44 2.93 0.10 6.63
C ILE A 44 2.48 1.34 5.86
N VAL A 45 2.38 2.46 6.56
CA VAL A 45 2.28 3.78 5.97
C VAL A 45 3.45 4.61 6.50
N ARG A 46 4.25 5.14 5.59
CA ARG A 46 5.27 6.16 5.91
C ARG A 46 4.70 7.53 5.54
N PRO A 47 4.19 8.30 6.51
CA PRO A 47 3.83 9.70 6.26
C PRO A 47 5.07 10.52 5.89
N ILE A 48 4.87 11.64 5.20
CA ILE A 48 5.97 12.53 4.78
C ILE A 48 6.49 13.41 5.93
N LEU A 49 5.75 13.50 7.04
CA LEU A 49 6.09 14.22 8.27
C LEU A 49 6.48 13.27 9.40
#